data_AF-A0A2G5TKH0-F1
#
_entry.id   AF-A0A2G5TKH0-F1
#
_cell.length_a   1.000
_cell.length_b   1.000
_cell.length_c   1.000
_cell.angle_alpha   90.00
_cell.angle_beta   90.00
_cell.angle_gamma   90.00
#
_symmetry.space_group_name_H-M   'P 1'
#
loop_
_entity.id
_entity.type
_entity.pdbx_description
1 polymer ?
#
loop_
_entity_poly.entity_id
_entity_poly.type
_entity_poly.pdbx_seq_one_letter_code
_entity_poly.pdbx_strand_id
1 'polypeptide(L)'
;MDSTPQVTSFQHRAEVDFLRQVMSTMKMSSSKVAMAQFTPWSRVEWSLSNATYPESRVQEAPYCPCELENCPSTSINSLTRSTMSSANRKGVPDVILVISNSYQPLVEVLPNEPLISPSSPLHVFYIVIGSNMHVSRFEPSAHTVGIKVTDFEHLPHLVGPLCQSVNGYIKGTSTTRFGPLCWIIIGVILLFALILVALLLYAIYNYNEENRRLRHRISESERLLRKQNEYFTSQLHSEMQKQIANGEKHAEEMKKQQDMMQSQFDRQLDMAYQQGSKIQILPPFIQPPPPHHEHHSGKERNGVILDPEILKFQVKEAIEETPVLNPQEAQEK
;
A
#
# COMPACT_ATOMS: atom_id res chain seq x y z
N MET A 1 -21.86 -37.63 -18.75
CA MET A 1 -22.24 -39.01 -18.42
C MET A 1 -21.21 -39.92 -19.06
N ASP A 2 -20.80 -40.98 -18.37
CA ASP A 2 -19.83 -41.93 -18.90
C ASP A 2 -20.55 -42.89 -19.84
N SER A 3 -19.97 -43.15 -21.00
CA SER A 3 -20.48 -44.10 -21.98
C SER A 3 -19.34 -44.84 -22.65
N THR A 4 -18.20 -44.92 -21.96
CA THR A 4 -17.04 -45.70 -22.38
C THR A 4 -17.38 -47.20 -22.40
N PRO A 5 -16.64 -48.02 -23.18
CA PRO A 5 -16.87 -49.46 -23.27
C PRO A 5 -16.78 -50.22 -21.93
N GLN A 6 -16.14 -49.61 -20.91
CA GLN A 6 -16.01 -50.19 -19.57
C GLN A 6 -17.29 -50.04 -18.72
N VAL A 7 -18.27 -49.25 -19.17
CA VAL A 7 -19.58 -49.09 -18.53
C VAL A 7 -20.56 -50.06 -19.17
N THR A 8 -21.25 -50.90 -18.41
CA THR A 8 -22.28 -51.79 -18.95
C THR A 8 -23.58 -51.04 -19.25
N SER A 9 -24.47 -51.62 -20.07
CA SER A 9 -25.80 -51.05 -20.31
C SER A 9 -26.62 -50.87 -19.03
N PHE A 10 -26.46 -51.75 -18.03
CA PHE A 10 -27.09 -51.64 -16.71
C PHE A 10 -26.52 -50.47 -15.89
N GLN A 11 -25.20 -50.29 -15.91
CA GLN A 11 -24.53 -49.18 -15.21
C GLN A 11 -24.87 -47.83 -15.86
N HIS A 12 -24.88 -47.77 -17.19
CA HIS A 12 -25.37 -46.60 -17.92
C HIS A 12 -26.83 -46.29 -17.56
N ARG A 13 -27.68 -47.32 -17.42
CA ARG A 13 -29.06 -47.12 -16.97
C ARG A 13 -29.12 -46.55 -15.54
N ALA A 14 -28.24 -46.99 -14.65
CA ALA A 14 -28.14 -46.43 -13.30
C ALA A 14 -27.71 -44.94 -13.32
N GLU A 15 -26.81 -44.53 -14.22
CA GLU A 15 -26.48 -43.11 -14.42
C GLU A 15 -27.69 -42.30 -14.87
N VAL A 16 -28.46 -42.81 -15.85
CA VAL A 16 -29.69 -42.19 -16.35
C VAL A 16 -30.72 -42.04 -15.22
N ASP A 17 -30.95 -43.09 -14.44
CA ASP A 17 -31.92 -43.07 -13.34
C ASP A 17 -31.46 -42.15 -12.20
N PHE A 18 -30.15 -42.05 -11.95
CA PHE A 18 -29.58 -41.08 -11.01
C PHE A 18 -29.81 -39.63 -11.48
N LEU A 19 -29.47 -39.31 -12.73
CA LEU A 19 -29.68 -37.97 -13.30
C LEU A 19 -31.16 -37.57 -13.27
N ARG A 20 -32.05 -38.52 -13.56
CA ARG A 20 -33.50 -38.35 -13.44
C ARG A 20 -33.90 -37.94 -12.02
N GLN A 21 -33.42 -38.66 -11.01
CA GLN A 21 -33.68 -38.34 -9.60
C GLN A 21 -33.13 -36.96 -9.21
N VAL A 22 -31.90 -36.63 -9.62
CA VAL A 22 -31.28 -35.32 -9.38
C VAL A 22 -32.14 -34.20 -9.98
N MET A 23 -32.56 -34.34 -11.23
CA MET A 23 -33.39 -33.34 -11.90
C MET A 23 -34.73 -33.15 -11.20
N SER A 24 -35.40 -34.25 -10.82
CA SER A 24 -36.69 -34.19 -10.12
C SER A 24 -36.60 -33.55 -8.71
N THR A 25 -35.46 -33.69 -8.04
CA THR A 25 -35.24 -33.21 -6.67
C THR A 25 -34.71 -31.77 -6.61
N MET A 26 -33.95 -31.37 -7.63
CA MET A 26 -33.35 -30.04 -7.70
C MET A 26 -34.42 -28.99 -8.04
N LYS A 27 -34.38 -27.82 -7.38
CA LYS A 27 -35.34 -26.73 -7.63
C LYS A 27 -34.94 -25.99 -8.90
N MET A 28 -35.33 -26.53 -10.06
CA MET A 28 -34.88 -26.10 -11.39
C MET A 28 -35.86 -25.21 -12.17
N SER A 29 -36.82 -24.53 -11.50
CA SER A 29 -37.96 -23.87 -12.15
C SER A 29 -37.62 -22.78 -13.20
N SER A 30 -36.37 -22.31 -13.25
CA SER A 30 -35.86 -21.40 -14.28
C SER A 30 -34.48 -21.81 -14.84
N SER A 31 -34.08 -23.07 -14.62
CA SER A 31 -32.76 -23.58 -15.00
C SER A 31 -32.78 -24.15 -16.41
N LYS A 32 -31.68 -23.95 -17.13
CA LYS A 32 -31.41 -24.61 -18.41
C LYS A 32 -30.52 -25.80 -18.15
N VAL A 33 -30.78 -26.91 -18.82
CA VAL A 33 -30.03 -28.16 -18.64
C VAL A 33 -29.39 -28.53 -19.96
N ALA A 34 -28.10 -28.81 -19.95
CA ALA A 34 -27.40 -29.42 -21.07
C ALA A 34 -26.95 -30.82 -20.66
N MET A 35 -26.87 -31.72 -21.63
CA MET A 35 -26.34 -33.06 -21.40
C MET A 35 -25.40 -33.43 -22.52
N ALA A 36 -24.28 -34.02 -22.12
CA ALA A 36 -23.35 -34.63 -23.03
C ALA A 36 -22.84 -35.94 -22.42
N GLN A 37 -22.57 -36.88 -23.31
CA GLN A 37 -21.94 -38.14 -23.02
C GLN A 37 -20.51 -38.09 -23.50
N PHE A 38 -19.61 -38.71 -22.76
CA PHE A 38 -18.30 -39.03 -23.28
C PHE A 38 -18.22 -40.53 -23.47
N THR A 39 -17.98 -40.89 -24.70
CA THR A 39 -17.36 -42.15 -25.08
C THR A 39 -15.89 -41.80 -25.31
N PRO A 40 -15.04 -42.65 -25.90
CA PRO A 40 -13.82 -42.15 -26.53
C PRO A 40 -14.04 -40.95 -27.48
N TRP A 41 -15.29 -40.69 -27.94
CA TRP A 41 -15.74 -39.46 -28.62
C TRP A 41 -16.73 -38.62 -27.78
N SER A 42 -16.72 -37.29 -27.95
CA SER A 42 -17.70 -36.35 -27.41
C SER A 42 -19.06 -36.43 -28.11
N ARG A 43 -20.13 -36.64 -27.35
CA ARG A 43 -21.50 -36.60 -27.87
C ARG A 43 -22.34 -35.60 -27.09
N VAL A 44 -22.72 -34.51 -27.74
CA VAL A 44 -23.66 -33.53 -27.18
C VAL A 44 -25.08 -33.99 -27.49
N GLU A 45 -25.86 -34.31 -26.46
CA GLU A 45 -27.27 -34.70 -26.62
C GLU A 45 -28.15 -33.46 -26.73
N TRP A 46 -27.93 -32.48 -25.85
CA TRP A 46 -28.57 -31.16 -25.95
C TRP A 46 -27.75 -30.08 -25.24
N SER A 47 -27.82 -28.87 -25.79
CA SER A 47 -27.18 -27.65 -25.28
C SER A 47 -28.12 -26.83 -24.40
N LEU A 48 -27.57 -25.81 -23.72
CA LEU A 48 -28.37 -24.86 -22.94
C LEU A 48 -29.35 -24.03 -23.79
N SER A 49 -29.11 -23.90 -25.10
CA SER A 49 -30.00 -23.17 -26.02
C SER A 49 -31.29 -23.92 -26.35
N ASN A 50 -31.25 -25.26 -26.43
CA ASN A 50 -32.37 -26.10 -26.86
C ASN A 50 -33.12 -26.78 -25.71
N ALA A 51 -32.87 -26.36 -24.48
CA ALA A 51 -33.36 -27.00 -23.27
C ALA A 51 -34.75 -26.48 -22.85
N THR A 52 -35.81 -27.06 -23.43
CA THR A 52 -37.13 -27.12 -22.75
C THR A 52 -37.08 -28.35 -21.86
N TYR A 53 -37.25 -28.20 -20.55
CA TYR A 53 -37.03 -29.22 -19.51
C TYR A 53 -37.83 -30.52 -19.73
N PRO A 54 -37.18 -31.68 -19.98
CA PRO A 54 -37.92 -32.94 -19.95
C PRO A 54 -37.09 -34.00 -19.23
N GLU A 55 -37.50 -34.35 -18.01
CA GLU A 55 -37.10 -35.59 -17.36
C GLU A 55 -37.18 -36.80 -18.33
N SER A 56 -38.12 -36.75 -19.28
CA SER A 56 -38.26 -37.74 -20.35
C SER A 56 -37.08 -37.81 -21.34
N ARG A 57 -36.40 -36.70 -21.65
CA ARG A 57 -35.24 -36.72 -22.58
C ARG A 57 -34.01 -37.38 -21.98
N VAL A 58 -33.83 -37.33 -20.66
CA VAL A 58 -32.74 -38.06 -19.98
C VAL A 58 -32.91 -39.57 -20.16
N GLN A 59 -34.16 -40.05 -20.18
CA GLN A 59 -34.45 -41.48 -20.38
C GLN A 59 -34.19 -41.96 -21.81
N GLU A 60 -34.19 -41.03 -22.77
CA GLU A 60 -33.91 -41.30 -24.19
C GLU A 60 -32.40 -41.30 -24.50
N ALA A 61 -31.54 -40.99 -23.52
CA ALA A 61 -30.09 -40.99 -23.67
C ALA A 61 -29.60 -42.39 -24.12
N PRO A 62 -29.07 -42.54 -25.34
CA PRO A 62 -28.67 -43.85 -25.82
C PRO A 62 -27.29 -44.22 -25.28
N TYR A 63 -27.12 -45.47 -24.89
CA TYR A 63 -25.81 -46.05 -24.61
C TYR A 63 -25.12 -46.39 -25.94
N CYS A 64 -23.97 -45.77 -26.22
CA CYS A 64 -23.25 -45.92 -27.50
C CYS A 64 -21.74 -46.05 -27.26
N PRO A 65 -21.23 -47.20 -26.79
CA PRO A 65 -19.79 -47.37 -26.58
C PRO A 65 -19.02 -47.30 -27.91
N CYS A 66 -17.95 -46.49 -27.96
CA CYS A 66 -17.03 -46.45 -29.11
C CYS A 66 -16.01 -47.57 -28.94
N GLU A 67 -16.06 -48.61 -29.79
CA GLU A 67 -15.10 -49.72 -29.76
C GLU A 67 -13.87 -49.49 -30.68
N LEU A 68 -13.88 -48.45 -31.52
CA LEU A 68 -12.83 -48.24 -32.53
C LEU A 68 -11.58 -47.54 -31.98
N GLU A 69 -10.40 -48.00 -32.41
CA GLU A 69 -9.08 -47.39 -32.11
C GLU A 69 -8.91 -45.96 -32.68
N ASN A 70 -9.82 -45.50 -33.55
CA ASN A 70 -9.76 -44.19 -34.22
C ASN A 70 -10.74 -43.14 -33.65
N CYS A 71 -11.22 -43.30 -32.41
CA CYS A 71 -12.11 -42.31 -31.81
C CYS A 71 -11.27 -41.09 -31.32
N PRO A 72 -11.57 -39.85 -31.76
CA PRO A 72 -10.82 -38.66 -31.36
C PRO A 72 -11.04 -38.35 -29.88
N SER A 73 -9.96 -38.12 -29.13
CA SER A 73 -10.01 -37.87 -27.68
C SER A 73 -10.91 -36.69 -27.32
N THR A 74 -11.69 -36.86 -26.25
CA THR A 74 -12.56 -35.82 -25.70
C THR A 74 -12.10 -35.37 -24.32
N SER A 75 -12.23 -34.07 -24.05
CA SER A 75 -12.06 -33.49 -22.72
C SER A 75 -13.34 -32.82 -22.22
N ILE A 76 -13.40 -32.58 -20.91
CA ILE A 76 -14.46 -31.80 -20.28
C ILE A 76 -14.62 -30.45 -20.97
N ASN A 77 -13.53 -29.81 -21.38
CA ASN A 77 -13.55 -28.53 -22.07
C ASN A 77 -14.22 -28.62 -23.43
N SER A 78 -13.91 -29.64 -24.23
CA SER A 78 -14.54 -29.84 -25.53
C SER A 78 -16.06 -29.99 -25.41
N LEU A 79 -16.51 -30.76 -24.40
CA LEU A 79 -17.92 -31.01 -24.11
C LEU A 79 -18.61 -29.75 -23.58
N THR A 80 -17.99 -29.11 -22.60
CA THR A 80 -18.53 -27.92 -21.92
C THR A 80 -18.60 -26.73 -22.88
N ARG A 81 -17.59 -26.53 -23.73
CA ARG A 81 -17.59 -25.49 -24.77
C ARG A 81 -18.74 -25.73 -25.73
N SER A 82 -18.97 -26.97 -26.14
CA SER A 82 -20.03 -27.31 -27.08
C SER A 82 -21.42 -27.12 -26.46
N THR A 83 -21.64 -27.59 -25.23
CA THR A 83 -22.93 -27.52 -24.52
C THR A 83 -23.30 -26.12 -24.05
N MET A 84 -22.31 -25.30 -23.70
CA MET A 84 -22.49 -23.94 -23.15
C MET A 84 -22.20 -22.82 -24.14
N SER A 85 -21.82 -23.15 -25.39
CA SER A 85 -21.51 -22.19 -26.47
C SER A 85 -22.58 -21.12 -26.68
N SER A 86 -23.84 -21.47 -26.39
CA SER A 86 -24.99 -20.60 -26.50
C SER A 86 -25.82 -20.67 -25.20
N ALA A 87 -26.39 -19.53 -24.81
CA ALA A 87 -27.23 -19.38 -23.62
C ALA A 87 -26.55 -19.53 -22.24
N ASN A 88 -25.21 -19.55 -22.17
CA ASN A 88 -24.49 -19.21 -20.94
C ASN A 88 -24.74 -17.72 -20.59
N ARG A 89 -25.06 -17.43 -19.33
CA ARG A 89 -25.47 -16.10 -18.87
C ARG A 89 -24.51 -15.58 -17.81
N LYS A 90 -23.96 -14.38 -18.06
CA LYS A 90 -23.11 -13.70 -17.08
C LYS A 90 -23.87 -13.48 -15.76
N GLY A 91 -23.25 -13.89 -14.65
CA GLY A 91 -23.80 -13.71 -13.29
C GLY A 91 -24.89 -14.70 -12.87
N VAL A 92 -25.25 -15.67 -13.71
CA VAL A 92 -26.08 -16.81 -13.30
C VAL A 92 -25.16 -17.97 -12.90
N PRO A 93 -25.32 -18.58 -11.72
CA PRO A 93 -24.47 -19.70 -11.32
C PRO A 93 -24.72 -20.92 -12.21
N ASP A 94 -23.64 -21.50 -12.73
CA ASP A 94 -23.67 -22.74 -13.49
C ASP A 94 -23.13 -23.90 -12.66
N VAL A 95 -23.72 -25.08 -12.86
CA VAL A 95 -23.29 -26.31 -12.22
C VAL A 95 -22.99 -27.35 -13.28
N ILE A 96 -21.80 -27.95 -13.20
CA ILE A 96 -21.42 -29.10 -14.03
C ILE A 96 -21.38 -30.33 -13.15
N LEU A 97 -22.05 -31.39 -13.60
CA LEU A 97 -22.01 -32.70 -12.98
C LEU A 97 -21.32 -33.67 -13.95
N VAL A 98 -20.13 -34.13 -13.60
CA VAL A 98 -19.39 -35.15 -14.32
C VAL A 98 -19.54 -36.47 -13.59
N ILE A 99 -19.96 -37.51 -14.30
CA ILE A 99 -19.98 -38.89 -13.82
C ILE A 99 -18.97 -39.62 -14.69
N SER A 100 -17.96 -40.21 -14.08
CA SER A 100 -16.87 -40.89 -14.78
C SER A 100 -16.44 -42.15 -14.04
N ASN A 101 -16.14 -43.18 -14.80
CA ASN A 101 -15.58 -44.42 -14.32
C ASN A 101 -14.04 -44.31 -14.23
N SER A 102 -13.47 -44.92 -13.20
CA SER A 102 -12.03 -44.86 -12.92
C SER A 102 -11.16 -45.67 -13.90
N TYR A 103 -11.74 -46.60 -14.66
CA TYR A 103 -11.02 -47.44 -15.62
C TYR A 103 -10.64 -46.70 -16.90
N GLN A 104 -11.46 -45.74 -17.34
CA GLN A 104 -11.19 -44.91 -18.51
C GLN A 104 -11.55 -43.45 -18.19
N PRO A 105 -10.68 -42.75 -17.43
CA PRO A 105 -10.96 -41.39 -17.01
C PRO A 105 -10.99 -40.44 -18.21
N LEU A 106 -11.78 -39.38 -18.08
CA LEU A 106 -11.83 -38.31 -19.06
C LEU A 106 -10.51 -37.54 -19.05
N VAL A 107 -9.74 -37.65 -20.13
CA VAL A 107 -8.41 -37.05 -20.27
C VAL A 107 -8.46 -35.60 -20.73
N GLU A 108 -7.39 -34.84 -20.44
CA GLU A 108 -7.17 -33.54 -21.06
C GLU A 108 -6.61 -33.74 -22.48
N VAL A 109 -7.14 -33.01 -23.46
CA VAL A 109 -6.68 -33.13 -24.87
C VAL A 109 -5.33 -32.45 -25.08
N LEU A 110 -5.03 -31.43 -24.27
CA LEU A 110 -3.75 -30.72 -24.24
C LEU A 110 -3.18 -30.75 -22.82
N PRO A 111 -1.84 -30.84 -22.65
CA PRO A 111 -1.23 -30.74 -21.33
C PRO A 111 -1.50 -29.36 -20.73
N ASN A 112 -2.11 -29.32 -19.55
CA ASN A 112 -2.56 -28.09 -18.88
C ASN A 112 -3.58 -27.31 -19.72
N GLU A 113 -4.53 -28.02 -20.34
CA GLU A 113 -5.61 -27.37 -21.07
C GLU A 113 -6.33 -26.39 -20.13
N PRO A 114 -6.26 -25.06 -20.36
CA PRO A 114 -6.91 -24.10 -19.47
C PRO A 114 -8.40 -24.38 -19.52
N LEU A 115 -8.95 -24.87 -18.40
CA LEU A 115 -10.38 -25.12 -18.32
C LEU A 115 -11.14 -23.82 -18.51
N ILE A 116 -12.25 -23.87 -19.24
CA ILE A 116 -13.01 -22.69 -19.68
C ILE A 116 -13.00 -21.61 -18.61
N SER A 117 -12.53 -20.39 -18.93
CA SER A 117 -12.75 -19.21 -18.07
C SER A 117 -14.25 -18.90 -18.12
N PRO A 118 -15.03 -19.30 -17.11
CA PRO A 118 -16.46 -19.30 -17.26
C PRO A 118 -16.97 -17.86 -17.20
N SER A 119 -17.92 -17.50 -18.06
CA SER A 119 -18.60 -16.20 -17.98
C SER A 119 -19.50 -16.06 -16.74
N SER A 120 -19.76 -17.18 -16.08
CA SER A 120 -20.62 -17.41 -14.93
C SER A 120 -19.80 -17.96 -13.74
N PRO A 121 -20.23 -17.75 -12.49
CA PRO A 121 -19.73 -18.54 -11.37
C PRO A 121 -19.98 -20.03 -11.66
N LEU A 122 -18.93 -20.85 -11.62
CA LEU A 122 -19.00 -22.27 -11.96
C LEU A 122 -18.73 -23.16 -10.74
N HIS A 123 -19.59 -24.14 -10.51
CA HIS A 123 -19.39 -25.20 -9.52
C HIS A 123 -19.41 -26.57 -10.20
N VAL A 124 -18.37 -27.37 -9.98
CA VAL A 124 -18.21 -28.67 -10.63
C VAL A 124 -18.26 -29.78 -9.59
N PHE A 125 -19.13 -30.75 -9.82
CA PHE A 125 -19.13 -32.03 -9.10
C PHE A 125 -18.55 -33.10 -10.01
N TYR A 126 -17.45 -33.70 -9.58
CA TYR A 126 -16.76 -34.75 -10.32
C TYR A 126 -16.94 -36.08 -9.58
N ILE A 127 -17.92 -36.87 -10.00
CA ILE A 127 -18.23 -38.18 -9.43
C ILE A 127 -17.39 -39.23 -10.15
N VAL A 128 -16.48 -39.87 -9.41
CA VAL A 128 -15.65 -40.98 -9.89
C VAL A 128 -16.16 -42.29 -9.32
N ILE A 129 -16.46 -43.24 -10.20
CA ILE A 129 -16.95 -44.57 -9.84
C ILE A 129 -15.80 -45.58 -9.95
N GLY A 130 -15.59 -46.35 -8.89
CA GLY A 130 -14.55 -47.38 -8.79
C GLY A 130 -13.38 -47.04 -7.87
N SER A 131 -12.20 -47.57 -8.18
CA SER A 131 -11.09 -47.69 -7.23
C SER A 131 -10.16 -46.47 -7.19
N ASN A 132 -9.95 -45.79 -8.32
CA ASN A 132 -8.99 -44.68 -8.43
C ASN A 132 -9.69 -43.35 -8.68
N MET A 133 -9.30 -42.30 -7.93
CA MET A 133 -9.85 -40.96 -8.12
C MET A 133 -8.90 -40.14 -8.99
N HIS A 134 -9.29 -39.89 -10.24
CA HIS A 134 -8.64 -38.92 -11.11
C HIS A 134 -9.61 -37.77 -11.37
N VAL A 135 -9.31 -36.58 -10.83
CA VAL A 135 -10.11 -35.37 -11.04
C VAL A 135 -9.32 -34.42 -11.92
N SER A 136 -9.86 -34.07 -13.10
CA SER A 136 -9.24 -33.08 -13.98
C SER A 136 -9.28 -31.69 -13.33
N ARG A 137 -8.23 -30.88 -13.55
CA ARG A 137 -7.96 -29.68 -12.74
C ARG A 137 -8.60 -28.41 -13.32
N PHE A 138 -9.81 -28.04 -12.89
CA PHE A 138 -10.46 -26.80 -13.36
C PHE A 138 -9.70 -25.51 -12.98
N GLU A 139 -9.87 -24.43 -13.76
CA GLU A 139 -9.32 -23.09 -13.48
C GLU A 139 -9.69 -22.61 -12.05
N PRO A 140 -8.89 -21.74 -11.42
CA PRO A 140 -9.12 -21.27 -10.03
C PRO A 140 -10.45 -20.55 -9.80
N SER A 141 -11.12 -20.11 -10.86
CA SER A 141 -12.43 -19.45 -10.82
C SER A 141 -13.61 -20.44 -10.68
N ALA A 142 -13.37 -21.74 -10.84
CA ALA A 142 -14.36 -22.80 -10.68
C ALA A 142 -14.13 -23.57 -9.38
N HIS A 143 -15.19 -23.76 -8.58
CA HIS A 143 -15.11 -24.60 -7.39
C HIS A 143 -15.36 -26.07 -7.77
N THR A 144 -14.37 -26.94 -7.59
CA THR A 144 -14.48 -28.37 -7.95
C THR A 144 -14.56 -29.24 -6.70
N VAL A 145 -15.53 -30.15 -6.66
CA VAL A 145 -15.69 -31.17 -5.62
C VAL A 145 -15.55 -32.54 -6.25
N GLY A 146 -14.51 -33.29 -5.85
CA GLY A 146 -14.37 -34.71 -6.20
C GLY A 146 -15.19 -35.58 -5.25
N ILE A 147 -16.01 -36.47 -5.79
CA ILE A 147 -16.80 -37.44 -5.04
C ILE A 147 -16.40 -38.83 -5.54
N LYS A 148 -15.91 -39.67 -4.65
CA LYS A 148 -15.61 -41.07 -4.96
C LYS A 148 -16.80 -41.95 -4.58
N VAL A 149 -17.18 -42.84 -5.50
CA VAL A 149 -18.23 -43.84 -5.32
C VAL A 149 -17.66 -45.21 -5.65
N THR A 150 -17.98 -46.22 -4.86
CA THR A 150 -17.46 -47.59 -5.09
C THR A 150 -18.09 -48.24 -6.32
N ASP A 151 -19.39 -48.05 -6.52
CA ASP A 151 -20.16 -48.66 -7.60
C ASP A 151 -21.39 -47.82 -7.98
N PHE A 152 -21.93 -48.02 -9.18
CA PHE A 152 -23.09 -47.33 -9.74
C PHE A 152 -24.35 -47.46 -8.88
N GLU A 153 -24.50 -48.57 -8.15
CA GLU A 153 -25.63 -48.80 -7.23
C GLU A 153 -25.72 -47.77 -6.10
N HIS A 154 -24.61 -47.11 -5.76
CA HIS A 154 -24.55 -46.14 -4.68
C HIS A 154 -24.84 -44.70 -5.13
N LEU A 155 -24.97 -44.45 -6.44
CA LEU A 155 -25.32 -43.12 -6.99
C LEU A 155 -26.60 -42.51 -6.36
N PRO A 156 -27.69 -43.27 -6.11
CA PRO A 156 -28.90 -42.72 -5.49
C PRO A 156 -28.65 -42.06 -4.12
N HIS A 157 -27.68 -42.53 -3.34
CA HIS A 157 -27.33 -41.94 -2.05
C HIS A 157 -26.76 -40.52 -2.17
N LEU A 158 -26.23 -40.15 -3.34
CA LEU A 158 -25.69 -38.82 -3.59
C LEU A 158 -26.75 -37.79 -3.94
N VAL A 159 -27.96 -38.21 -4.34
CA VAL A 159 -29.01 -37.29 -4.82
C VAL A 159 -29.32 -36.21 -3.80
N GLY A 160 -29.56 -36.60 -2.54
CA GLY A 160 -29.88 -35.66 -1.45
C GLY A 160 -28.75 -34.66 -1.17
N PRO A 161 -27.54 -35.13 -0.81
CA PRO A 161 -26.39 -34.27 -0.56
C PRO A 161 -26.03 -33.36 -1.76
N LEU A 162 -26.07 -33.88 -2.98
CA LEU A 162 -25.79 -33.13 -4.20
C LEU A 162 -26.83 -32.02 -4.40
N CYS A 163 -28.12 -32.34 -4.32
CA CYS A 163 -29.18 -31.35 -4.48
C CYS A 163 -29.13 -30.29 -3.39
N GLN A 164 -28.81 -30.65 -2.14
CA GLN A 164 -28.65 -29.69 -1.05
C GLN A 164 -27.48 -28.73 -1.33
N SER A 165 -26.34 -29.26 -1.75
CA SER A 165 -25.15 -28.46 -2.08
C SER A 165 -25.43 -27.52 -3.26
N VAL A 166 -25.99 -28.04 -4.35
CA VAL A 166 -26.35 -27.25 -5.55
C VAL A 166 -27.36 -26.16 -5.22
N ASN A 167 -28.43 -26.50 -4.49
CA ASN A 167 -29.44 -25.50 -4.10
C ASN A 167 -28.85 -24.43 -3.17
N GLY A 168 -27.88 -24.78 -2.31
CA GLY A 168 -27.14 -23.83 -1.48
C GLY A 168 -26.29 -22.87 -2.31
N TYR A 169 -25.59 -23.42 -3.32
CA TYR A 169 -24.80 -22.65 -4.28
C TYR A 169 -25.67 -21.68 -5.10
N ILE A 170 -26.76 -22.18 -5.70
CA ILE A 170 -27.66 -21.40 -6.56
C ILE A 170 -28.38 -20.28 -5.78
N LYS A 171 -28.80 -20.54 -4.53
CA LYS A 171 -29.52 -19.55 -3.71
C LYS A 171 -28.66 -18.40 -3.22
N GLY A 172 -27.34 -18.44 -3.43
CA GLY A 172 -26.48 -17.33 -3.05
C GLY A 172 -26.42 -17.10 -1.54
N THR A 173 -26.53 -18.15 -0.71
CA THR A 173 -26.09 -18.05 0.70
C THR A 173 -24.60 -18.32 0.82
N SER A 174 -23.84 -17.75 -0.10
CA SER A 174 -22.56 -17.16 0.22
C SER A 174 -22.64 -15.69 -0.16
N THR A 175 -23.56 -14.93 0.45
CA THR A 175 -23.05 -13.71 1.11
C THR A 175 -21.81 -14.21 1.81
N THR A 176 -20.63 -13.74 1.44
CA THR A 176 -19.42 -13.99 2.24
C THR A 176 -19.76 -13.47 3.62
N ARG A 177 -20.37 -14.33 4.44
CA ARG A 177 -20.45 -14.19 5.87
C ARG A 177 -19.03 -14.47 6.25
N PHE A 178 -18.21 -13.44 6.10
CA PHE A 178 -16.97 -13.29 6.81
C PHE A 178 -17.24 -13.92 8.17
N GLY A 179 -16.60 -15.06 8.42
CA GLY A 179 -16.82 -15.80 9.66
C GLY A 179 -16.59 -14.85 10.84
N PRO A 180 -17.08 -15.17 12.03
CA PRO A 180 -16.90 -14.30 13.20
C PRO A 180 -15.45 -13.82 13.36
N LEU A 181 -14.46 -14.64 12.99
CA LEU A 181 -13.04 -14.27 12.94
C LEU A 181 -12.70 -13.09 12.02
N CYS A 182 -13.30 -12.99 10.83
CA CYS A 182 -13.00 -11.89 9.92
C CYS A 182 -13.63 -10.57 10.39
N TRP A 183 -14.81 -10.60 11.01
CA TRP A 183 -15.37 -9.43 11.69
C TRP A 183 -14.50 -8.97 12.87
N ILE A 184 -13.95 -9.92 13.64
CA ILE A 184 -13.00 -9.62 14.72
C ILE A 184 -11.74 -8.95 14.16
N ILE A 185 -11.15 -9.48 13.08
CA ILE A 185 -9.95 -8.90 12.46
C ILE A 185 -10.22 -7.48 11.96
N ILE A 186 -11.34 -7.26 11.26
CA ILE A 186 -11.74 -5.92 10.79
C ILE A 186 -11.90 -4.97 11.97
N GLY A 187 -12.54 -5.41 13.06
CA GLY A 187 -12.71 -4.63 14.28
C GLY A 187 -11.37 -4.25 14.94
N VAL A 188 -10.41 -5.18 15.02
CA VAL A 188 -9.08 -4.93 15.57
C VAL A 188 -8.30 -3.93 14.72
N ILE A 189 -8.35 -4.06 13.38
CA ILE A 189 -7.69 -3.12 12.47
C ILE A 189 -8.28 -1.71 12.62
N LEU A 190 -9.61 -1.59 12.70
CA LEU A 190 -10.28 -0.30 12.94
C LEU A 190 -9.90 0.32 14.27
N LEU A 191 -9.84 -0.47 15.34
CA LEU A 191 -9.42 -0.01 16.66
C LEU A 191 -7.97 0.51 16.63
N PHE A 192 -7.06 -0.24 15.99
CA PHE A 192 -5.67 0.16 15.87
C PHE A 192 -5.52 1.46 15.07
N ALA A 193 -6.26 1.59 13.96
CA ALA A 193 -6.30 2.82 13.18
C ALA A 193 -6.79 4.02 14.01
N LEU A 194 -7.82 3.85 14.83
CA LEU A 194 -8.32 4.91 15.72
C LEU A 194 -7.28 5.30 16.78
N ILE A 195 -6.57 4.33 17.36
CA ILE A 195 -5.49 4.61 18.32
C ILE A 195 -4.36 5.39 17.64
N LEU A 196 -3.94 4.98 16.45
CA LEU A 196 -2.91 5.71 15.68
C LEU A 196 -3.33 7.14 15.37
N VAL A 197 -4.58 7.36 14.95
CA VAL A 197 -5.12 8.71 14.70
C VAL A 197 -5.14 9.54 15.98
N ALA A 198 -5.55 8.96 17.11
CA ALA A 198 -5.55 9.65 18.40
C ALA A 198 -4.13 10.05 18.84
N LEU A 199 -3.14 9.17 18.67
CA LEU A 199 -1.73 9.47 18.94
C LEU A 199 -1.20 10.58 18.02
N LEU A 200 -1.58 10.58 16.74
CA LEU A 200 -1.23 11.63 15.80
C LEU A 200 -1.83 12.99 16.20
N LEU A 201 -3.12 13.01 16.57
CA LEU A 201 -3.77 14.21 17.07
C LEU A 201 -3.13 14.72 18.36
N TYR A 202 -2.77 13.81 19.28
CA TYR A 202 -2.06 14.17 20.50
C TYR A 202 -0.67 14.75 20.21
N ALA A 203 0.09 14.15 19.28
CA ALA A 203 1.39 14.66 18.87
C ALA A 203 1.28 16.05 18.24
N ILE A 204 0.29 16.29 17.37
CA ILE A 204 0.02 17.59 16.77
C ILE A 204 -0.37 18.62 17.84
N TYR A 205 -1.21 18.23 18.81
CA TYR A 205 -1.59 19.10 19.92
C TYR A 205 -0.35 19.52 20.73
N ASN A 206 0.48 18.55 21.11
CA ASN A 206 1.66 18.82 21.93
C ASN A 206 2.70 19.67 21.17
N TYR A 207 2.88 19.40 19.87
CA TYR A 207 3.71 20.23 19.00
C TYR A 207 3.20 21.68 18.94
N ASN A 208 1.89 21.90 18.78
CA ASN A 208 1.32 23.24 18.75
C ASN A 208 1.45 23.97 20.08
N GLU A 209 1.27 23.27 21.19
CA GLU A 209 1.43 23.80 22.54
C GLU A 209 2.89 24.21 22.81
N GLU A 210 3.86 23.36 22.47
CA GLU A 210 5.28 23.70 22.56
C GLU A 210 5.65 24.88 21.66
N ASN A 211 5.14 24.91 20.43
CA ASN A 211 5.40 26.00 19.48
C ASN A 211 4.85 27.34 20.01
N ARG A 212 3.68 27.33 20.66
CA ARG A 212 3.14 28.52 21.36
C ARG A 212 4.03 28.95 22.52
N ARG A 213 4.49 28.01 23.35
CA ARG A 213 5.40 28.31 24.48
C ARG A 213 6.73 28.88 24.01
N LEU A 214 7.32 28.30 22.97
CA LEU A 214 8.56 28.76 22.34
C LEU A 214 8.41 30.19 21.81
N ARG A 215 7.32 30.47 21.07
CA ARG A 215 7.02 31.83 20.59
C ARG A 215 6.87 32.83 21.72
N HIS A 216 6.23 32.44 22.83
CA HIS A 216 6.12 33.31 24.01
C HIS A 216 7.50 33.64 24.58
N ARG A 217 8.37 32.63 24.80
CA ARG A 217 9.72 32.87 25.32
C ARG A 217 10.58 33.73 24.39
N ILE A 218 10.49 33.52 23.07
CA ILE A 218 11.19 34.36 22.09
C ILE A 218 10.71 35.81 22.23
N SER A 219 9.40 36.04 22.29
CA SER A 219 8.85 37.40 22.44
C SER A 219 9.25 38.08 23.76
N GLU A 220 9.39 37.33 24.85
CA GLU A 220 9.90 37.86 26.12
C GLU A 220 11.39 38.21 26.02
N SER A 221 12.19 37.34 25.41
CA SER A 221 13.62 37.59 25.21
C SER A 221 13.87 38.83 24.33
N GLU A 222 13.08 39.02 23.26
CA GLU A 222 13.14 40.24 22.44
C GLU A 222 12.77 41.49 23.23
N ARG A 223 11.73 41.42 24.09
CA ARG A 223 11.35 42.54 24.95
C ARG A 223 12.45 42.88 25.96
N LEU A 224 13.08 41.88 26.55
CA LEU A 224 14.22 42.05 27.46
C LEU A 224 15.42 42.68 26.76
N LEU A 225 15.77 42.20 25.56
CA LEU A 225 16.85 42.76 24.74
C LEU A 225 16.56 44.22 24.35
N ARG A 226 15.33 44.56 23.96
CA ARG A 226 14.95 45.96 23.66
C ARG A 226 15.09 46.85 24.88
N LYS A 227 14.63 46.42 26.05
CA LYS A 227 14.80 47.17 27.31
C LYS A 227 16.27 47.37 27.68
N GLN A 228 17.11 46.34 27.52
CA GLN A 228 18.54 46.49 27.74
C GLN A 228 19.17 47.46 26.74
N ASN A 229 18.79 47.37 25.47
CA ASN A 229 19.29 48.28 24.44
C ASN A 229 18.88 49.73 24.71
N GLU A 230 17.62 49.97 25.09
CA GLU A 230 17.12 51.29 25.53
C GLU A 230 17.88 51.79 26.76
N TYR A 231 18.14 50.93 27.75
CA TYR A 231 18.92 51.28 28.93
C TYR A 231 20.35 51.69 28.57
N PHE A 232 21.08 50.89 27.78
CA PHE A 232 22.44 51.21 27.35
C PHE A 232 22.48 52.48 26.51
N THR A 233 21.51 52.67 25.61
CA THR A 233 21.41 53.89 24.79
C THR A 233 21.15 55.12 25.67
N SER A 234 20.27 55.02 26.67
CA SER A 234 20.02 56.10 27.62
C SER A 234 21.24 56.43 28.49
N GLN A 235 21.97 55.41 28.93
CA GLN A 235 23.18 55.59 29.71
C GLN A 235 24.28 56.25 28.88
N LEU A 236 24.48 55.81 27.62
CA LEU A 236 25.40 56.42 26.68
C LEU A 236 25.06 57.89 26.43
N HIS A 237 23.79 58.22 26.20
CA HIS A 237 23.34 59.61 26.06
C HIS A 237 23.61 60.43 27.32
N SER A 238 23.38 59.86 28.51
CA SER A 238 23.65 60.55 29.77
C SER A 238 25.15 60.82 30.00
N GLU A 239 26.02 59.88 29.63
CA GLU A 239 27.47 60.04 29.71
C GLU A 239 27.97 61.07 28.70
N MET A 240 27.46 61.02 27.46
CA MET A 240 27.74 62.03 26.44
C MET A 240 27.31 63.43 26.90
N GLN A 241 26.13 63.57 27.50
CA GLN A 241 25.64 64.85 28.02
C GLN A 241 26.49 65.36 29.18
N LYS A 242 26.99 64.48 30.05
CA LYS A 242 27.95 64.85 31.10
C LYS A 242 29.30 65.27 30.53
N GLN A 243 29.80 64.60 29.49
CA GLN A 243 31.04 64.98 28.82
C GLN A 243 30.89 66.34 28.12
N ILE A 244 29.75 66.61 27.49
CA ILE A 244 29.46 67.93 26.89
C ILE A 244 29.41 69.00 27.97
N ALA A 245 28.67 68.79 29.06
CA ALA A 245 28.59 69.75 30.15
C ALA A 245 29.95 70.00 30.83
N ASN A 246 30.76 68.95 31.01
CA ASN A 246 32.13 69.08 31.51
C ASN A 246 33.05 69.78 30.50
N GLY A 247 32.88 69.51 29.20
CA GLY A 247 33.59 70.18 28.13
C GLY A 247 33.26 71.66 28.04
N GLU A 248 31.98 72.03 28.19
CA GLU A 248 31.51 73.42 28.27
C GLU A 248 32.06 74.13 29.51
N LYS A 249 32.02 73.48 30.67
CA LYS A 249 32.61 74.02 31.91
C LYS A 249 34.12 74.20 31.79
N HIS A 250 34.81 73.24 31.19
CA HIS A 250 36.25 73.33 30.96
C HIS A 250 36.58 74.42 29.93
N ALA A 251 35.76 74.59 28.89
CA ALA A 251 35.88 75.69 27.94
C ALA A 251 35.63 77.06 28.60
N GLU A 252 34.66 77.17 29.51
CA GLU A 252 34.44 78.39 30.30
C GLU A 252 35.60 78.69 31.26
N GLU A 253 36.16 77.67 31.91
CA GLU A 253 37.32 77.81 32.79
C GLU A 253 38.56 78.21 31.99
N MET A 254 38.80 77.59 30.83
CA MET A 254 39.86 77.98 29.90
C MET A 254 39.66 79.40 29.37
N LYS A 255 38.42 79.80 29.07
CA LYS A 255 38.12 81.18 28.67
C LYS A 255 38.39 82.17 29.81
N LYS A 256 37.99 81.86 31.04
CA LYS A 256 38.30 82.69 32.22
C LYS A 256 39.81 82.76 32.48
N GLN A 257 40.53 81.66 32.30
CA GLN A 257 41.98 81.61 32.47
C GLN A 257 42.68 82.39 31.36
N GLN A 258 42.18 82.32 30.12
CA GLN A 258 42.65 83.09 28.98
C GLN A 258 42.36 84.58 29.18
N ASP A 259 41.16 84.97 29.60
CA ASP A 259 40.80 86.36 29.92
C ASP A 259 41.67 86.91 31.07
N MET A 260 41.95 86.08 32.08
CA MET A 260 42.85 86.45 33.18
C MET A 260 44.29 86.61 32.70
N MET A 261 44.79 85.70 31.87
CA MET A 261 46.14 85.78 31.29
C MET A 261 46.26 86.98 30.33
N GLN A 262 45.25 87.24 29.51
CA GLN A 262 45.16 88.41 28.65
C GLN A 262 45.15 89.70 29.49
N SER A 263 44.38 89.75 30.58
CA SER A 263 44.36 90.90 31.49
C SER A 263 45.69 91.10 32.23
N GLN A 264 46.41 90.02 32.53
CA GLN A 264 47.77 90.08 33.08
C GLN A 264 48.76 90.56 32.02
N PHE A 265 48.62 90.10 30.77
CA PHE A 265 49.43 90.54 29.65
C PHE A 265 49.19 92.02 29.33
N ASP A 266 47.93 92.48 29.30
CA ASP A 266 47.58 93.90 29.11
C ASP A 266 48.11 94.75 30.28
N ARG A 267 48.02 94.28 31.53
CA ARG A 267 48.66 94.96 32.68
C ARG A 267 50.18 94.99 32.57
N GLN A 268 50.80 93.93 32.08
CA GLN A 268 52.25 93.91 31.82
C GLN A 268 52.62 94.79 30.64
N LEU A 269 51.76 94.89 29.62
CA LEU A 269 51.94 95.77 28.48
C LEU A 269 51.80 97.23 28.91
N ASP A 270 50.82 97.56 29.76
CA ASP A 270 50.65 98.89 30.37
C ASP A 270 51.83 99.24 31.29
N MET A 271 52.32 98.27 32.08
CA MET A 271 53.53 98.45 32.89
C MET A 271 54.79 98.57 32.02
N ALA A 272 54.90 97.85 30.91
CA ALA A 272 56.00 97.96 29.94
C ALA A 272 55.90 99.22 29.05
N TYR A 273 54.70 99.76 28.84
CA TYR A 273 54.48 101.07 28.21
C TYR A 273 54.86 102.21 29.15
N GLN A 274 54.65 102.06 30.47
CA GLN A 274 55.15 103.00 31.47
C GLN A 274 56.65 102.85 31.76
N GLN A 275 57.21 101.65 31.66
CA GLN A 275 58.64 101.38 31.76
C GLN A 275 59.19 100.99 30.40
N GLY A 276 59.48 102.01 29.58
CA GLY A 276 59.98 101.91 28.20
C GLY A 276 61.02 100.81 27.96
N SER A 277 60.55 99.61 27.70
CA SER A 277 61.38 98.44 27.42
C SER A 277 60.78 97.68 26.23
N LYS A 278 61.50 97.76 25.11
CA LYS A 278 61.30 96.91 23.94
C LYS A 278 61.53 95.46 24.36
N ILE A 279 60.47 94.65 24.41
CA ILE A 279 60.60 93.19 24.33
C ILE A 279 59.86 92.72 23.08
N GLN A 280 60.67 92.31 22.10
CA GLN A 280 60.24 91.62 20.89
C GLN A 280 60.78 90.18 21.01
N ILE A 281 59.91 89.24 21.35
CA ILE A 281 60.17 87.79 21.19
C ILE A 281 58.93 87.18 20.54
N LEU A 282 59.09 86.83 19.26
CA LEU A 282 58.19 86.02 18.44
C LEU A 282 58.53 84.52 18.66
N PRO A 283 57.73 83.56 18.16
CA PRO A 283 57.12 82.45 18.89
C PRO A 283 57.93 81.14 18.79
N PRO A 284 57.57 80.06 19.49
CA PRO A 284 58.00 78.73 19.07
C PRO A 284 57.11 78.24 17.93
N PHE A 285 57.77 78.09 16.79
CA PHE A 285 57.40 77.24 15.67
C PHE A 285 57.15 75.79 16.12
N ILE A 286 55.99 75.28 15.70
CA ILE A 286 55.72 73.98 15.04
C ILE A 286 56.89 72.97 15.00
N GLN A 287 56.63 71.76 15.52
CA GLN A 287 57.16 70.52 14.92
C GLN A 287 56.04 69.47 14.77
N PRO A 288 55.92 68.81 13.59
CA PRO A 288 55.00 67.71 13.32
C PRO A 288 55.74 66.34 13.38
N PRO A 289 55.15 65.25 12.84
CA PRO A 289 54.67 64.02 13.47
C PRO A 289 55.75 62.89 13.55
N PRO A 290 55.41 61.65 13.94
CA PRO A 290 55.47 60.61 12.90
C PRO A 290 54.47 59.43 13.03
N PRO A 291 54.39 58.58 11.98
CA PRO A 291 53.32 57.61 11.74
C PRO A 291 53.73 56.13 11.98
N HIS A 292 52.73 55.25 11.83
CA HIS A 292 52.76 53.81 11.51
C HIS A 292 53.55 52.84 12.40
N HIS A 293 52.86 51.78 12.84
CA HIS A 293 53.27 50.39 12.54
C HIS A 293 52.11 49.39 12.71
N GLU A 294 51.74 48.75 11.59
CA GLU A 294 51.32 47.34 11.54
C GLU A 294 52.53 46.46 11.96
N HIS A 295 52.43 45.23 12.50
CA HIS A 295 51.78 44.05 11.96
C HIS A 295 51.92 42.85 12.93
N HIS A 296 50.95 41.91 12.87
CA HIS A 296 51.03 40.43 12.99
C HIS A 296 51.64 39.78 14.26
N SER A 297 51.23 38.64 14.82
CA SER A 297 50.57 37.39 14.39
C SER A 297 50.26 36.61 15.70
N GLY A 298 49.29 35.73 15.91
CA GLY A 298 48.31 35.04 15.08
C GLY A 298 47.62 33.90 15.88
N LYS A 299 46.72 33.20 15.17
CA LYS A 299 46.08 31.87 15.47
C LYS A 299 44.97 31.82 16.53
N GLU A 300 43.82 31.18 16.30
CA GLU A 300 43.34 30.32 15.19
C GLU A 300 41.81 30.08 15.32
N ARG A 301 41.21 29.62 14.21
CA ARG A 301 39.89 28.95 14.02
C ARG A 301 38.73 29.78 13.46
N ASN A 302 38.85 29.97 12.15
CA ASN A 302 37.94 29.57 11.06
C ASN A 302 36.44 29.92 11.09
N GLY A 303 36.14 30.85 10.18
CA GLY A 303 34.95 31.01 9.32
C GLY A 303 34.11 29.74 9.11
N VAL A 304 32.78 29.77 9.19
CA VAL A 304 31.75 30.58 8.49
C VAL A 304 31.48 30.05 7.05
N ILE A 305 30.17 29.81 6.81
CA ILE A 305 29.37 29.82 5.57
C ILE A 305 28.91 28.48 4.95
N LEU A 306 27.58 28.37 4.97
CA LEU A 306 26.57 27.67 4.17
C LEU A 306 26.98 26.83 2.94
N ASP A 307 26.31 25.68 2.79
CA ASP A 307 25.50 25.38 1.59
C ASP A 307 24.38 24.36 1.92
N PRO A 308 23.17 24.44 1.30
CA PRO A 308 22.03 23.58 1.57
C PRO A 308 21.79 22.59 0.41
N GLU A 309 22.51 21.47 0.38
CA GLU A 309 22.12 20.25 -0.34
C GLU A 309 22.84 19.08 0.33
N ILE A 310 22.38 17.85 0.11
CA ILE A 310 22.78 16.60 0.80
C ILE A 310 21.86 16.22 1.98
N LEU A 311 20.64 15.82 1.63
CA LEU A 311 19.95 14.71 2.29
C LEU A 311 18.98 14.04 1.31
N LYS A 312 19.54 13.57 0.19
CA LYS A 312 19.04 12.41 -0.55
C LYS A 312 20.05 11.28 -0.30
N PHE A 313 19.53 10.07 -0.14
CA PHE A 313 20.25 8.80 0.05
C PHE A 313 20.69 8.44 1.49
N GLN A 314 19.75 7.85 2.22
CA GLN A 314 19.99 6.69 3.08
C GLN A 314 18.77 5.74 2.91
N VAL A 315 18.71 5.05 1.77
CA VAL A 315 18.04 3.74 1.68
C VAL A 315 19.17 2.74 1.82
N LYS A 316 19.35 2.21 3.03
CA LYS A 316 20.29 1.14 3.28
C LYS A 316 19.54 -0.19 3.23
N GLU A 317 20.10 -1.07 2.42
CA GLU A 317 19.64 -2.43 2.14
C GLU A 317 19.33 -3.24 3.39
N ALA A 318 18.22 -3.97 3.32
CA ALA A 318 18.03 -5.26 3.97
C ALA A 318 17.40 -6.18 2.92
N ILE A 319 18.23 -6.69 2.00
CA ILE A 319 17.92 -7.85 1.18
C ILE A 319 18.70 -8.99 1.82
N GLU A 320 17.98 -9.77 2.61
CA GLU A 320 18.50 -11.00 3.21
C GLU A 320 18.38 -12.11 2.15
N GLU A 321 19.54 -12.63 1.77
CA GLU A 321 19.70 -13.81 0.92
C GLU A 321 19.05 -15.02 1.58
N THR A 322 18.20 -15.75 0.84
CA THR A 322 18.00 -17.18 1.06
C THR A 322 17.94 -17.92 -0.28
N PRO A 323 18.46 -19.16 -0.35
CA PRO A 323 19.10 -19.68 -1.55
C PRO A 323 18.17 -20.43 -2.50
N VAL A 324 18.56 -20.38 -3.78
CA VAL A 324 18.01 -21.15 -4.89
C VAL A 324 18.30 -22.65 -4.67
N LEU A 325 17.25 -23.45 -4.51
CA LEU A 325 17.33 -24.91 -4.49
C LEU A 325 17.25 -25.44 -5.93
N ASN A 326 18.32 -26.07 -6.38
CA ASN A 326 18.44 -26.73 -7.68
C ASN A 326 17.72 -28.10 -7.65
N PRO A 327 16.77 -28.41 -8.55
CA PRO A 327 16.05 -29.69 -8.55
C PRO A 327 16.78 -30.72 -9.41
N GLN A 328 17.91 -31.23 -8.93
CA GLN A 328 18.55 -32.45 -9.45
C GLN A 328 19.41 -33.05 -8.33
N GLU A 329 18.77 -33.74 -7.39
CA GLU A 329 19.35 -34.79 -6.52
C GLU A 329 18.30 -35.17 -5.44
N ALA A 330 17.36 -36.03 -5.82
CA ALA A 330 16.54 -36.80 -4.87
C ALA A 330 16.02 -38.07 -5.57
N GLN A 331 16.96 -38.84 -6.13
CA GLN A 331 16.80 -40.27 -6.40
C GLN A 331 17.83 -40.99 -5.53
N GLU A 332 17.40 -41.50 -4.38
CA GLU A 332 17.92 -42.66 -3.64
C GLU A 332 17.50 -42.55 -2.16
N LYS A 333 16.32 -43.10 -1.85
CA LYS A 333 16.10 -44.09 -0.77
C LYS A 333 14.63 -44.46 -0.65
#